data_AF-A0A179EWJ3-F1
#
_entry.id   AF-A0A179EWJ3-F1
#
_cell.length_a   1.000
_cell.length_b   1.000
_cell.length_c   1.000
_cell.angle_alpha   90.00
_cell.angle_beta   90.00
_cell.angle_gamma   90.00
#
_symmetry.space_group_name_H-M   'P 1'
#
loop_
_entity.id
_entity.type
_entity.pdbx_description
1 polymer ?
#
loop_
_entity_poly.entity_id
_entity_poly.type
_entity_poly.pdbx_seq_one_letter_code
_entity_poly.pdbx_strand_id
1 'polypeptide(L)'
;MESRIQDALQYLEQFPAAKIATVAREFGVPRSRLRRRLAGRPPKKGRPATNTKLSATEERALCHHIDRLDRINLAVRPEFVTDAANCILRERTPLAHRGHPPVVGLNWTTRFLRRHNYGKRLQKKLHSDRQASEDLSRVAEYFQKLSHVYQEEGILSEDIWNMDETGFRIGVGKDQLIVTKRKRAHYFGIPENRESATAIEAISAGGEYIPAFLIVAGQVHMAQWYAQPELNPDTAIRPTPSGYTNDQVGLEWLEHFDKHTAKKRVGKKRLLILDGHGSHHTKEFIAYCDAHDIVPFGLPPNLTHLLQPLDVVVFQPLKHYHAKALDVMVRDGLVNITKIEFLSCIEEVRRQAFKESTILTSFKKTGIWPFNPQSVLKILEERQAKKTPSPPSSTGGLHSSPFSTPLTLRQMNKVADKLEDFLEEDQHLDPEFAHDIGRFIRGSLISATELLQTKRDLGRTQYAQRVQKQRRAMKNSPLQSGGVLTVAGAGHMVRQREEDAVAKARRMVQAADEKAIKVVKRVIFEAAKVARKWRMSGKLKPAVVYESGLFPRALKRF
;
A
#
# COMPACT_ATOMS: atom_id res chain seq x y z
N MET A 1 -12.46 -55.17 24.25
CA MET A 1 -12.82 -54.97 25.67
C MET A 1 -14.26 -54.54 25.84
N GLU A 2 -14.78 -53.57 25.08
CA GLU A 2 -16.21 -53.20 25.16
C GLU A 2 -17.15 -54.27 24.56
N SER A 3 -16.79 -54.98 23.47
CA SER A 3 -17.61 -56.10 22.97
C SER A 3 -17.74 -57.23 24.01
N ARG A 4 -16.62 -57.65 24.61
CA ARG A 4 -16.60 -58.63 25.73
C ARG A 4 -17.46 -58.23 26.93
N ILE A 5 -17.67 -56.94 27.15
CA ILE A 5 -18.57 -56.45 28.20
C ILE A 5 -20.03 -56.58 27.76
N GLN A 6 -20.33 -56.34 26.49
CA GLN A 6 -21.66 -56.55 25.92
C GLN A 6 -22.05 -58.03 25.95
N ASP A 7 -21.14 -58.92 25.57
CA ASP A 7 -21.33 -60.37 25.62
C ASP A 7 -21.60 -60.85 27.06
N ALA A 8 -20.85 -60.30 28.03
CA ALA A 8 -21.06 -60.58 29.45
C ALA A 8 -22.39 -60.03 30.01
N LEU A 9 -22.91 -58.94 29.46
CA LEU A 9 -24.23 -58.40 29.83
C LEU A 9 -25.35 -59.26 29.26
N GLN A 10 -25.24 -59.68 28.00
CA GLN A 10 -26.20 -60.59 27.36
C GLN A 10 -26.26 -61.93 28.10
N TYR A 11 -25.13 -62.45 28.57
CA TYR A 11 -25.09 -63.63 29.42
C TYR A 11 -25.82 -63.42 30.77
N LEU A 12 -25.64 -62.25 31.41
CA LEU A 12 -26.34 -61.93 32.66
C LEU A 12 -27.85 -61.70 32.48
N GLU A 13 -28.29 -61.26 31.29
CA GLU A 13 -29.71 -61.18 30.92
C GLU A 13 -30.33 -62.58 30.75
N GLN A 14 -29.59 -63.52 30.15
CA GLN A 14 -30.03 -64.90 29.96
C GLN A 14 -29.99 -65.73 31.25
N PHE A 15 -29.08 -65.41 32.18
CA PHE A 15 -28.90 -66.13 33.45
C PHE A 15 -28.89 -65.16 34.65
N PRO A 16 -30.05 -64.66 35.11
CA PRO A 16 -30.14 -63.63 36.15
C PRO A 16 -29.57 -64.04 37.52
N ALA A 17 -29.51 -65.34 37.81
CA ALA A 17 -28.95 -65.87 39.05
C ALA A 17 -27.41 -65.96 39.05
N ALA A 18 -26.75 -65.71 37.91
CA ALA A 18 -25.30 -65.83 37.79
C ALA A 18 -24.57 -64.73 38.59
N LYS A 19 -23.54 -65.13 39.35
CA LYS A 19 -22.73 -64.18 40.13
C LYS A 19 -21.89 -63.32 39.18
N ILE A 20 -22.08 -61.99 39.25
CA ILE A 20 -21.34 -60.99 38.45
C ILE A 20 -19.81 -61.19 38.51
N ALA A 21 -19.27 -61.66 39.65
CA ALA A 21 -17.83 -61.92 39.80
C ALA A 21 -17.34 -63.07 38.92
N THR A 22 -18.16 -64.13 38.79
CA THR A 22 -17.86 -65.30 37.98
C THR A 22 -17.90 -64.94 36.50
N VAL A 23 -18.98 -64.27 36.06
CA VAL A 23 -19.15 -63.80 34.68
C VAL A 23 -18.03 -62.82 34.29
N ALA A 24 -17.65 -61.90 35.18
CA ALA A 24 -16.55 -60.99 34.91
C ALA A 24 -15.21 -61.72 34.65
N ARG A 25 -14.95 -62.81 35.37
CA ARG A 25 -13.73 -63.62 35.21
C ARG A 25 -13.78 -64.45 33.93
N GLU A 26 -14.92 -65.06 33.63
CA GLU A 26 -15.14 -65.91 32.46
C GLU A 26 -15.00 -65.12 31.15
N PHE A 27 -15.59 -63.92 31.08
CA PHE A 27 -15.49 -63.04 29.92
C PHE A 27 -14.22 -62.17 29.91
N GLY A 28 -13.35 -62.31 30.93
CA GLY A 28 -12.09 -61.58 31.05
C GLY A 28 -12.26 -60.06 31.12
N VAL A 29 -13.29 -59.58 31.83
CA VAL A 29 -13.63 -58.15 32.00
C VAL A 29 -13.55 -57.74 33.48
N PRO A 30 -13.10 -56.50 33.80
CA PRO A 30 -13.07 -56.06 35.19
C PRO A 30 -14.47 -56.03 35.83
N ARG A 31 -14.67 -56.74 36.95
CA ARG A 31 -15.94 -56.81 37.70
C ARG A 31 -16.57 -55.44 37.96
N SER A 32 -15.76 -54.45 38.34
CA SER A 32 -16.22 -53.09 38.63
C SER A 32 -16.76 -52.37 37.39
N ARG A 33 -16.31 -52.75 36.19
CA ARG A 33 -16.76 -52.19 34.91
C ARG A 33 -18.04 -52.89 34.45
N LEU A 34 -18.13 -54.22 34.56
CA LEU A 34 -19.36 -54.97 34.28
C LEU A 34 -20.52 -54.53 35.20
N ARG A 35 -20.27 -54.39 36.51
CA ARG A 35 -21.28 -53.89 37.46
C ARG A 35 -21.77 -52.48 37.12
N ARG A 36 -20.87 -51.58 36.69
CA ARG A 36 -21.25 -50.22 36.27
C ARG A 36 -22.15 -50.22 35.04
N ARG A 37 -21.97 -51.19 34.14
CA ARG A 37 -22.76 -51.35 32.92
C ARG A 37 -24.15 -51.91 33.19
N LEU A 38 -24.23 -52.90 34.07
CA LEU A 38 -25.48 -53.43 34.58
C LEU A 38 -26.33 -52.33 35.26
N ALA A 39 -25.67 -51.40 35.97
CA ALA A 39 -26.29 -50.20 36.56
C ALA A 39 -26.56 -49.07 35.54
N GLY A 40 -26.63 -49.37 34.24
CA GLY A 40 -27.00 -48.42 33.19
C GLY A 40 -25.94 -47.36 32.84
N ARG A 41 -24.69 -47.44 33.33
CA ARG A 41 -23.67 -46.43 32.98
C ARG A 41 -23.05 -46.76 31.62
N PRO A 42 -23.18 -45.89 30.58
CA PRO A 42 -22.62 -46.14 29.26
C PRO A 42 -21.08 -46.02 29.23
N PRO A 43 -20.41 -46.45 28.15
CA PRO A 43 -18.95 -46.42 28.08
C PRO A 43 -18.41 -45.01 28.23
N LYS A 44 -17.17 -44.86 28.71
CA LYS A 44 -16.49 -43.57 28.60
C LYS A 44 -16.18 -43.24 27.13
N LYS A 45 -15.87 -44.25 26.32
CA LYS A 45 -15.60 -44.12 24.90
C LYS A 45 -16.92 -43.84 24.15
N GLY A 46 -17.02 -42.70 23.47
CA GLY A 46 -18.22 -42.30 22.75
C GLY A 46 -19.20 -41.40 23.52
N ARG A 47 -18.94 -41.08 24.80
CA ARG A 47 -19.70 -40.02 25.47
C ARG A 47 -19.42 -38.67 24.81
N PRO A 48 -20.46 -37.87 24.48
CA PRO A 48 -20.24 -36.49 24.07
C PRO A 48 -19.54 -35.74 25.21
N ALA A 49 -18.63 -34.83 24.86
CA ALA A 49 -17.95 -34.00 25.83
C ALA A 49 -19.00 -33.10 26.52
N THR A 50 -19.14 -33.23 27.84
CA THR A 50 -20.17 -32.49 28.60
C THR A 50 -19.82 -31.01 28.85
N ASN A 51 -18.56 -30.62 28.65
CA ASN A 51 -18.06 -29.26 28.89
C ASN A 51 -17.45 -28.64 27.61
N THR A 52 -18.19 -28.62 26.49
CA THR A 52 -17.76 -27.86 25.31
C THR A 52 -18.12 -26.38 25.51
N LYS A 53 -17.17 -25.47 25.28
CA LYS A 53 -17.44 -24.02 25.41
C LYS A 53 -18.42 -23.52 24.33
N LEU A 54 -18.32 -24.11 23.15
CA LEU A 54 -19.22 -23.90 22.01
C LEU A 54 -20.25 -25.02 21.92
N SER A 55 -21.45 -24.67 21.48
CA SER A 55 -22.53 -25.58 21.13
C SER A 55 -22.24 -26.28 19.80
N ALA A 56 -23.00 -27.35 19.51
CA ALA A 56 -22.83 -28.11 18.27
C ALA A 56 -23.14 -27.28 17.02
N THR A 57 -24.07 -26.33 17.10
CA THR A 57 -24.42 -25.42 15.99
C THR A 57 -23.32 -24.38 15.76
N GLU A 58 -22.76 -23.81 16.83
CA GLU A 58 -21.64 -22.87 16.74
C GLU A 58 -20.37 -23.55 16.18
N GLU A 59 -20.06 -24.78 16.61
CA GLU A 59 -18.95 -25.53 16.02
C GLU A 59 -19.19 -25.86 14.54
N ARG A 60 -20.43 -26.20 14.14
CA ARG A 60 -20.77 -26.44 12.74
C ARG A 60 -20.64 -25.18 11.89
N ALA A 61 -21.06 -24.03 12.40
CA ALA A 61 -20.88 -22.75 11.74
C ALA A 61 -19.38 -22.43 11.52
N LEU A 62 -18.54 -22.75 12.51
CA LEU A 62 -17.09 -22.59 12.38
C LEU A 62 -16.49 -23.53 11.32
N CYS A 63 -16.96 -24.78 11.22
CA CYS A 63 -16.56 -25.69 10.13
C CYS A 63 -16.93 -25.11 8.75
N HIS A 64 -18.19 -24.67 8.58
CA HIS A 64 -18.62 -24.04 7.33
C HIS A 64 -17.80 -22.81 6.96
N HIS A 65 -17.38 -22.03 7.97
CA HIS A 65 -16.51 -20.89 7.75
C HIS A 65 -15.11 -21.30 7.27
N ILE A 66 -14.50 -22.32 7.88
CA ILE A 66 -13.20 -22.87 7.43
C ILE A 66 -13.31 -23.41 6.00
N ASP A 67 -14.35 -24.19 5.71
CA ASP A 67 -14.56 -24.77 4.38
C ASP A 67 -14.78 -23.68 3.32
N ARG A 68 -15.46 -22.60 3.68
CA ARG A 68 -15.64 -21.44 2.81
C ARG A 68 -14.31 -20.75 2.50
N LEU A 69 -13.47 -20.53 3.51
CA LEU A 69 -12.14 -19.92 3.32
C LEU A 69 -11.25 -20.77 2.41
N ASP A 70 -11.33 -22.10 2.51
CA ASP A 70 -10.63 -23.02 1.61
C ASP A 70 -11.14 -22.93 0.16
N ARG A 71 -12.46 -22.78 -0.05
CA ARG A 71 -13.05 -22.59 -1.39
C ARG A 71 -12.54 -21.34 -2.10
N ILE A 72 -12.31 -20.26 -1.36
CA ILE A 72 -11.70 -19.01 -1.88
C ILE A 72 -10.16 -19.02 -1.82
N ASN A 73 -9.57 -20.20 -1.63
CA ASN A 73 -8.13 -20.45 -1.65
C ASN A 73 -7.34 -19.65 -0.60
N LEU A 74 -7.95 -19.31 0.53
CA LEU A 74 -7.27 -18.67 1.67
C LEU A 74 -6.81 -19.72 2.69
N ALA A 75 -5.55 -19.63 3.09
CA ALA A 75 -4.96 -20.57 4.04
C ALA A 75 -5.38 -20.21 5.49
N VAL A 76 -6.21 -21.06 6.11
CA VAL A 76 -6.68 -20.82 7.48
C VAL A 76 -5.61 -21.24 8.51
N ARG A 77 -5.10 -20.25 9.24
CA ARG A 77 -4.18 -20.48 10.37
C ARG A 77 -4.90 -21.01 11.61
N PRO A 78 -4.27 -21.87 12.44
CA PRO A 78 -4.88 -22.33 13.70
C PRO A 78 -5.26 -21.19 14.66
N GLU A 79 -4.49 -20.11 14.67
CA GLU A 79 -4.76 -18.91 15.48
C GLU A 79 -6.11 -18.31 15.09
N PHE A 80 -6.39 -18.19 13.80
CA PHE A 80 -7.67 -17.70 13.28
C PHE A 80 -8.87 -18.52 13.78
N VAL A 81 -8.76 -19.85 13.79
CA VAL A 81 -9.82 -20.73 14.32
C VAL A 81 -10.06 -20.49 15.81
N THR A 82 -8.99 -20.18 16.55
CA THR A 82 -9.05 -19.83 17.97
C THR A 82 -9.75 -18.49 18.18
N ASP A 83 -9.42 -17.50 17.36
CA ASP A 83 -9.98 -16.15 17.44
C ASP A 83 -11.46 -16.12 17.04
N ALA A 84 -11.84 -16.86 16.00
CA ALA A 84 -13.22 -17.03 15.58
C ALA A 84 -14.06 -17.69 16.70
N ALA A 85 -13.53 -18.72 17.36
CA ALA A 85 -14.17 -19.36 18.50
C ALA A 85 -14.34 -18.40 19.70
N ASN A 86 -13.30 -17.62 20.02
CA ASN A 86 -13.36 -16.61 21.08
C ASN A 86 -14.35 -15.48 20.75
N CYS A 87 -14.50 -15.11 19.48
CA CYS A 87 -15.48 -14.13 19.06
C CYS A 87 -16.91 -14.60 19.33
N ILE A 88 -17.25 -15.83 18.95
CA ILE A 88 -18.58 -16.40 19.21
C ILE A 88 -18.88 -16.35 20.72
N LEU A 89 -17.90 -16.72 21.55
CA LEU A 89 -18.05 -16.65 23.01
C LEU A 89 -18.24 -15.23 23.53
N ARG A 90 -17.49 -14.26 22.99
CA ARG A 90 -17.60 -12.84 23.35
C ARG A 90 -18.96 -12.26 22.95
N GLU A 91 -19.43 -12.57 21.75
CA GLU A 91 -20.72 -12.10 21.22
C GLU A 91 -21.90 -12.71 21.99
N ARG A 92 -21.80 -13.97 22.42
CA ARG A 92 -22.76 -14.65 23.30
C ARG A 92 -22.78 -14.09 24.72
N THR A 93 -21.72 -13.42 25.16
CA THR A 93 -21.61 -12.93 26.54
C THR A 93 -22.48 -11.68 26.71
N PRO A 94 -23.41 -11.65 27.71
CA PRO A 94 -24.22 -10.49 28.00
C PRO A 94 -23.36 -9.24 28.23
N LEU A 95 -23.87 -8.06 27.84
CA LEU A 95 -23.15 -6.78 27.91
C LEU A 95 -22.50 -6.52 29.28
N ALA A 96 -23.17 -6.90 30.37
CA ALA A 96 -22.69 -6.75 31.75
C ALA A 96 -21.38 -7.53 32.06
N HIS A 97 -21.02 -8.54 31.28
CA HIS A 97 -19.87 -9.41 31.52
C HIS A 97 -18.82 -9.36 30.39
N ARG A 98 -18.93 -8.39 29.47
CA ARG A 98 -17.98 -8.24 28.34
C ARG A 98 -16.57 -7.77 28.74
N GLY A 99 -16.36 -7.34 29.99
CA GLY A 99 -15.02 -7.00 30.49
C GLY A 99 -14.08 -8.21 30.55
N HIS A 100 -14.62 -9.42 30.78
CA HIS A 100 -13.87 -10.68 30.83
C HIS A 100 -14.65 -11.83 30.17
N PRO A 101 -14.78 -11.83 28.84
CA PRO A 101 -15.51 -12.89 28.14
C PRO A 101 -14.77 -14.23 28.28
N PRO A 102 -15.50 -15.36 28.33
CA PRO A 102 -14.88 -16.67 28.38
C PRO A 102 -14.12 -16.95 27.09
N VAL A 103 -12.85 -17.35 27.21
CA VAL A 103 -11.99 -17.71 26.06
C VAL A 103 -11.75 -19.22 25.98
N VAL A 104 -11.54 -19.76 24.79
CA VAL A 104 -11.13 -21.16 24.61
C VAL A 104 -9.75 -21.42 25.21
N GLY A 105 -9.53 -22.64 25.71
CA GLY A 105 -8.23 -23.01 26.29
C GLY A 105 -7.17 -23.30 25.22
N LEU A 106 -5.88 -23.25 25.60
CA LEU A 106 -4.71 -23.44 24.72
C LEU A 106 -4.81 -24.66 23.77
N ASN A 107 -5.35 -25.77 24.25
CA ASN A 107 -5.47 -27.02 23.49
C ASN A 107 -6.79 -27.19 22.74
N TRP A 108 -7.69 -26.21 22.82
CA TRP A 108 -9.04 -26.32 22.25
C TRP A 108 -8.99 -26.48 20.74
N THR A 109 -8.24 -25.63 20.04
CA THR A 109 -8.14 -25.64 18.57
C THR A 109 -7.60 -26.96 18.04
N THR A 110 -6.55 -27.50 18.66
CA THR A 110 -6.01 -28.82 18.29
C THR A 110 -7.04 -29.94 18.48
N ARG A 111 -7.85 -29.88 19.54
CA ARG A 111 -8.92 -30.86 19.79
C ARG A 111 -10.10 -30.69 18.84
N PHE A 112 -10.47 -29.46 18.52
CA PHE A 112 -11.51 -29.10 17.56
C PHE A 112 -11.18 -29.68 16.18
N LEU A 113 -10.00 -29.36 15.64
CA LEU A 113 -9.56 -29.84 14.33
C LEU A 113 -9.57 -31.36 14.24
N ARG A 114 -9.04 -32.05 15.27
CA ARG A 114 -9.05 -33.52 15.33
C ARG A 114 -10.45 -34.11 15.38
N ARG A 115 -11.40 -33.48 16.09
CA ARG A 115 -12.77 -33.98 16.22
C ARG A 115 -13.58 -33.82 14.94
N HIS A 116 -13.28 -32.80 14.14
CA HIS A 116 -13.92 -32.50 12.86
C HIS A 116 -13.11 -32.94 11.64
N ASN A 117 -12.09 -33.79 11.84
CA ASN A 117 -11.24 -34.36 10.78
C ASN A 117 -10.45 -33.35 9.93
N TYR A 118 -10.17 -32.15 10.45
CA TYR A 118 -9.25 -31.21 9.81
C TYR A 118 -7.79 -31.59 10.08
N GLY A 119 -6.99 -31.64 9.03
CA GLY A 119 -5.55 -31.92 9.11
C GLY A 119 -4.72 -30.65 9.28
N LYS A 120 -3.74 -30.65 10.20
CA LYS A 120 -2.66 -29.66 10.18
C LYS A 120 -1.59 -30.12 9.20
N ARG A 121 -1.16 -29.24 8.30
CA ARG A 121 -0.04 -29.48 7.38
C ARG A 121 1.01 -28.40 7.62
N LEU A 122 2.23 -28.82 7.94
CA LEU A 122 3.37 -27.91 8.00
C LEU A 122 3.85 -27.66 6.57
N GLN A 123 3.97 -26.41 6.17
CA GLN A 123 4.57 -26.05 4.90
C GLN A 123 6.07 -26.38 4.96
N LYS A 124 6.50 -27.42 4.25
CA LYS A 124 7.91 -27.81 4.17
C LYS A 124 8.54 -27.15 2.95
N LYS A 125 9.80 -26.72 3.08
CA LYS A 125 10.64 -26.43 1.91
C LYS A 125 10.88 -27.76 1.18
N LEU A 126 10.40 -27.89 -0.05
CA LEU A 126 10.56 -29.12 -0.82
C LEU A 126 11.81 -29.09 -1.68
N HIS A 127 12.37 -30.28 -1.95
CA HIS A 127 13.37 -30.47 -3.00
C HIS A 127 12.76 -30.13 -4.37
N SER A 128 13.56 -29.52 -5.25
CA SER A 128 13.18 -28.99 -6.57
C SER A 128 12.32 -29.91 -7.42
N ASP A 129 12.53 -31.22 -7.29
CA ASP A 129 11.94 -32.23 -8.16
C ASP A 129 10.52 -32.61 -7.77
N ARG A 130 10.20 -32.52 -6.47
CA ARG A 130 8.83 -32.67 -5.99
C ARG A 130 8.07 -31.34 -6.02
N GLN A 131 8.79 -30.22 -5.97
CA GLN A 131 8.20 -28.89 -6.06
C GLN A 131 7.46 -28.68 -7.38
N ALA A 132 8.06 -29.02 -8.54
CA ALA A 132 7.44 -28.82 -9.86
C ALA A 132 6.18 -29.67 -10.10
N SER A 133 6.18 -30.95 -9.70
CA SER A 133 5.01 -31.83 -9.87
C SER A 133 3.86 -31.47 -8.92
N GLU A 134 4.17 -31.07 -7.68
CA GLU A 134 3.16 -30.52 -6.76
C GLU A 134 2.63 -29.17 -7.27
N ASP A 135 3.48 -28.34 -7.88
CA ASP A 135 3.07 -27.06 -8.45
C ASP A 135 2.07 -27.22 -9.62
N LEU A 136 2.23 -28.23 -10.49
CA LEU A 136 1.24 -28.50 -11.56
C LEU A 136 -0.16 -28.80 -10.99
N SER A 137 -0.23 -29.71 -10.02
CA SER A 137 -1.50 -30.09 -9.40
C SER A 137 -2.12 -28.91 -8.64
N ARG A 138 -1.31 -28.13 -7.93
CA ARG A 138 -1.73 -26.94 -7.18
C ARG A 138 -2.21 -25.81 -8.10
N VAL A 139 -1.55 -25.60 -9.24
CA VAL A 139 -1.97 -24.62 -10.24
C VAL A 139 -3.26 -25.05 -10.91
N ALA A 140 -3.42 -26.34 -11.24
CA ALA A 140 -4.68 -26.87 -11.77
C ALA A 140 -5.84 -26.69 -10.77
N GLU A 141 -5.63 -27.05 -9.50
CA GLU A 141 -6.62 -26.84 -8.43
C GLU A 141 -6.96 -25.35 -8.25
N TYR A 142 -5.96 -24.47 -8.27
CA TYR A 142 -6.15 -23.02 -8.22
C TYR A 142 -7.08 -22.52 -9.32
N PHE A 143 -6.81 -22.89 -10.57
CA PHE A 143 -7.65 -22.47 -11.70
C PHE A 143 -9.04 -23.09 -11.66
N GLN A 144 -9.18 -24.32 -11.15
CA GLN A 144 -10.48 -24.93 -10.94
C GLN A 144 -11.31 -24.15 -9.91
N LYS A 145 -10.70 -23.80 -8.76
CA LYS A 145 -11.33 -22.95 -7.72
C LYS A 145 -11.68 -21.57 -8.27
N LEU A 146 -10.78 -20.95 -9.03
CA LEU A 146 -10.99 -19.64 -9.64
C LEU A 146 -12.18 -19.64 -10.62
N SER A 147 -12.25 -20.64 -11.50
CA SER A 147 -13.36 -20.82 -12.45
C SER A 147 -14.71 -20.96 -11.74
N HIS A 148 -14.74 -21.72 -10.65
CA HIS A 148 -15.93 -21.90 -9.83
C HIS A 148 -16.40 -20.57 -9.22
N VAL A 149 -15.47 -19.78 -8.66
CA VAL A 149 -15.77 -18.46 -8.10
C VAL A 149 -16.30 -17.50 -9.16
N TYR A 150 -15.73 -17.49 -10.37
CA TYR A 150 -16.25 -16.66 -11.48
C TYR A 150 -17.73 -16.95 -11.76
N GLN A 151 -18.09 -18.23 -11.82
CA GLN A 151 -19.44 -18.68 -12.17
C GLN A 151 -20.45 -18.45 -11.03
N GLU A 152 -20.11 -18.86 -9.80
CA GLU A 152 -21.02 -18.77 -8.65
C GLU A 152 -21.26 -17.32 -8.21
N GLU A 153 -20.22 -16.49 -8.22
CA GLU A 153 -20.28 -15.13 -7.67
C GLU A 153 -20.58 -14.08 -8.75
N GLY A 154 -20.73 -14.47 -10.02
CA GLY A 154 -21.08 -13.58 -11.12
C GLY A 154 -20.03 -12.50 -11.36
N ILE A 155 -18.75 -12.89 -11.37
CA ILE A 155 -17.60 -12.00 -11.55
C ILE A 155 -17.39 -11.71 -13.04
N LEU A 156 -17.29 -10.43 -13.40
CA LEU A 156 -16.94 -9.96 -14.75
C LEU A 156 -15.49 -9.50 -14.82
N SER A 157 -14.96 -9.32 -16.03
CA SER A 157 -13.55 -8.92 -16.25
C SER A 157 -13.14 -7.67 -15.50
N GLU A 158 -13.99 -6.65 -15.52
CA GLU A 158 -13.76 -5.34 -14.92
C GLU A 158 -13.70 -5.43 -13.39
N ASP A 159 -14.26 -6.50 -12.84
CA ASP A 159 -14.38 -6.79 -11.42
C ASP A 159 -13.35 -7.80 -10.90
N ILE A 160 -12.43 -8.26 -11.76
CA ILE A 160 -11.28 -9.07 -11.34
C ILE A 160 -10.13 -8.12 -11.03
N TRP A 161 -9.76 -8.03 -9.76
CA TRP A 161 -8.68 -7.18 -9.27
C TRP A 161 -7.53 -8.03 -8.74
N ASN A 162 -6.31 -7.59 -9.01
CA ASN A 162 -5.10 -8.11 -8.40
C ASN A 162 -4.46 -7.05 -7.52
N MET A 163 -4.11 -7.41 -6.29
CA MET A 163 -3.40 -6.57 -5.32
C MET A 163 -2.07 -7.18 -4.95
N ASP A 164 -1.05 -6.31 -4.81
CA ASP A 164 0.25 -6.70 -4.29
C ASP A 164 1.02 -5.50 -3.73
N GLU A 165 2.04 -5.79 -2.94
CA GLU A 165 2.90 -4.82 -2.27
C GLU A 165 4.26 -4.74 -2.94
N THR A 166 4.79 -3.52 -3.08
CA THR A 166 6.12 -3.31 -3.63
C THR A 166 6.91 -2.28 -2.85
N GLY A 167 8.13 -2.65 -2.47
CA GLY A 167 9.05 -1.81 -1.72
C GLY A 167 9.94 -0.95 -2.61
N PHE A 168 10.11 0.31 -2.23
CA PHE A 168 11.03 1.27 -2.81
C PHE A 168 12.13 1.62 -1.80
N ARG A 169 13.37 1.73 -2.29
CA ARG A 169 14.49 2.30 -1.53
C ARG A 169 14.67 3.75 -1.96
N ILE A 170 14.46 4.68 -1.05
CA ILE A 170 14.44 6.11 -1.36
C ILE A 170 15.87 6.65 -1.60
N GLY A 171 16.86 6.24 -0.80
CA GLY A 171 18.24 6.77 -0.90
C GLY A 171 19.29 5.83 -1.47
N VAL A 172 18.90 4.79 -2.23
CA VAL A 172 19.88 3.89 -2.89
C VAL A 172 19.67 3.93 -4.40
N GLY A 173 20.56 4.62 -5.10
CA GLY A 173 20.68 4.53 -6.56
C GLY A 173 21.22 3.17 -7.00
N LYS A 174 20.94 2.75 -8.23
CA LYS A 174 21.55 1.56 -8.83
C LYS A 174 22.91 1.89 -9.44
N ASP A 175 23.77 0.88 -9.58
CA ASP A 175 25.01 1.01 -10.35
C ASP A 175 24.67 1.41 -11.80
N GLN A 176 25.38 2.41 -12.31
CA GLN A 176 25.21 2.90 -13.67
C GLN A 176 26.44 2.54 -14.52
N LEU A 177 26.20 2.16 -15.78
CA LEU A 177 27.26 2.09 -16.79
C LEU A 177 27.70 3.51 -17.14
N ILE A 178 28.95 3.84 -16.79
CA ILE A 178 29.56 5.12 -17.15
C ILE A 178 30.44 4.95 -18.39
N VAL A 179 30.37 5.91 -19.31
CA VAL A 179 31.33 6.04 -20.40
C VAL A 179 32.41 6.99 -19.93
N THR A 180 33.65 6.51 -19.77
CA THR A 180 34.76 7.33 -19.27
C THR A 180 36.08 6.94 -19.93
N LYS A 181 36.95 7.93 -20.20
CA LYS A 181 38.34 7.69 -20.63
C LYS A 181 39.25 7.28 -19.45
N ARG A 182 38.73 7.26 -18.22
CA ARG A 182 39.49 6.90 -17.01
C ARG A 182 39.64 5.38 -16.92
N LYS A 183 40.83 4.91 -16.52
CA LYS A 183 41.10 3.47 -16.30
C LYS A 183 40.46 2.88 -15.03
N ARG A 184 39.94 3.72 -14.13
CA ARG A 184 39.29 3.32 -12.87
C ARG A 184 37.84 3.78 -12.82
N ALA A 185 36.99 2.96 -12.23
CA ALA A 185 35.59 3.28 -11.96
C ALA A 185 35.47 4.55 -11.10
N HIS A 186 34.48 5.39 -11.42
CA HIS A 186 34.14 6.57 -10.64
C HIS A 186 33.11 6.18 -9.58
N TYR A 187 33.40 6.44 -8.31
CA TYR A 187 32.46 6.21 -7.22
C TYR A 187 31.72 7.51 -6.93
N PHE A 188 30.38 7.49 -7.03
CA PHE A 188 29.55 8.58 -6.51
C PHE A 188 29.31 8.34 -5.02
N GLY A 189 29.36 9.40 -4.20
CA GLY A 189 28.92 9.32 -2.81
C GLY A 189 27.41 9.02 -2.80
N ILE A 190 27.04 7.81 -2.37
CA ILE A 190 25.63 7.42 -2.23
C ILE A 190 25.12 8.08 -0.94
N PRO A 191 23.97 8.77 -0.94
CA PRO A 191 23.37 9.24 0.30
C PRO A 191 23.13 8.05 1.25
N GLU A 192 23.62 8.15 2.50
CA GLU A 192 23.56 7.05 3.49
C GLU A 192 22.12 6.69 3.94
N ASN A 193 21.11 7.45 3.50
CA ASN A 193 19.73 7.29 3.95
C ASN A 193 19.04 6.09 3.27
N ARG A 194 18.96 4.95 3.96
CA ARG A 194 18.31 3.71 3.48
C ARG A 194 16.80 3.64 3.78
N GLU A 195 16.13 4.77 3.79
CA GLU A 195 14.69 4.82 4.09
C GLU A 195 13.87 4.03 3.06
N SER A 196 12.95 3.21 3.56
CA SER A 196 12.01 2.42 2.76
C SER A 196 10.64 3.06 2.70
N ALA A 197 10.02 3.00 1.53
CA ALA A 197 8.59 3.20 1.34
C ALA A 197 8.00 1.96 0.68
N THR A 198 6.73 1.68 0.93
CA THR A 198 6.00 0.57 0.31
C THR A 198 4.77 1.14 -0.38
N ALA A 199 4.50 0.72 -1.61
CA ALA A 199 3.21 0.97 -2.25
C ALA A 199 2.40 -0.33 -2.24
N ILE A 200 1.12 -0.21 -1.87
CA ILE A 200 0.13 -1.26 -2.10
C ILE A 200 -0.67 -0.86 -3.34
N GLU A 201 -0.55 -1.67 -4.38
CA GLU A 201 -1.09 -1.37 -5.71
C GLU A 201 -2.21 -2.36 -6.05
N ALA A 202 -3.19 -1.91 -6.83
CA ALA A 202 -4.21 -2.79 -7.38
C ALA A 202 -4.57 -2.43 -8.82
N ILE A 203 -4.70 -3.48 -9.63
CA ILE A 203 -5.01 -3.41 -11.07
C ILE A 203 -6.18 -4.33 -11.40
N SER A 204 -7.02 -3.95 -12.37
CA SER A 204 -8.14 -4.77 -12.83
C SER A 204 -7.81 -5.51 -14.13
N ALA A 205 -8.47 -6.64 -14.37
CA ALA A 205 -8.35 -7.37 -15.63
C ALA A 205 -8.98 -6.60 -16.81
N GLY A 206 -9.78 -5.56 -16.53
CA GLY A 206 -10.26 -4.58 -17.50
C GLY A 206 -9.24 -3.49 -17.86
N GLY A 207 -8.04 -3.49 -17.28
CA GLY A 207 -6.97 -2.55 -17.64
C GLY A 207 -6.89 -1.29 -16.76
N GLU A 208 -7.66 -1.21 -15.67
CA GLU A 208 -7.62 -0.07 -14.75
C GLU A 208 -6.65 -0.28 -13.57
N TYR A 209 -6.35 0.80 -12.85
CA TYR A 209 -5.66 0.79 -11.55
C TYR A 209 -6.23 1.90 -10.65
N ILE A 210 -6.14 1.71 -9.33
CA ILE A 210 -6.67 2.68 -8.35
C ILE A 210 -5.62 3.72 -7.92
N PRO A 211 -6.00 4.84 -7.28
CA PRO A 211 -5.03 5.77 -6.68
C PRO A 211 -4.08 5.07 -5.70
N ALA A 212 -2.83 5.54 -5.63
CA ALA A 212 -1.79 4.88 -4.84
C ALA A 212 -2.14 4.84 -3.34
N PHE A 213 -1.76 3.76 -2.68
CA PHE A 213 -1.72 3.67 -1.23
C PHE A 213 -0.27 3.49 -0.78
N LEU A 214 0.30 4.55 -0.21
CA LEU A 214 1.73 4.64 0.09
C LEU A 214 1.96 4.54 1.60
N ILE A 215 2.75 3.56 2.01
CA ILE A 215 3.26 3.41 3.37
C ILE A 215 4.64 4.06 3.43
N VAL A 216 4.80 5.03 4.32
CA VAL A 216 6.06 5.76 4.50
C VAL A 216 6.55 5.63 5.94
N ALA A 217 7.86 5.50 6.14
CA ALA A 217 8.42 5.43 7.47
C ALA A 217 8.18 6.74 8.26
N GLY A 218 7.55 6.66 9.42
CA GLY A 218 7.23 7.80 10.27
C GLY A 218 6.01 7.58 11.15
N GLN A 219 5.69 8.56 11.98
CA GLN A 219 4.52 8.51 12.89
C GLN A 219 3.56 9.68 12.70
N VAL A 220 4.00 10.74 12.02
CA VAL A 220 3.25 11.99 11.89
C VAL A 220 3.25 12.41 10.43
N HIS A 221 2.07 12.74 9.95
CA HIS A 221 1.84 13.34 8.64
C HIS A 221 2.42 14.74 8.60
N MET A 222 3.27 14.99 7.61
CA MET A 222 3.92 16.29 7.42
C MET A 222 3.33 17.00 6.22
N ALA A 223 3.02 18.30 6.37
CA ALA A 223 2.37 19.08 5.30
C ALA A 223 3.15 19.04 3.97
N GLN A 224 4.50 19.02 4.04
CA GLN A 224 5.34 18.96 2.84
C GLN A 224 5.15 17.69 2.00
N TRP A 225 4.74 16.56 2.61
CA TRP A 225 4.47 15.31 1.88
C TRP A 225 3.33 15.47 0.87
N TYR A 226 2.40 16.38 1.16
CA TYR A 226 1.18 16.60 0.38
C TYR A 226 1.24 17.83 -0.52
N ALA A 227 2.35 18.57 -0.48
CA ALA A 227 2.54 19.77 -1.28
C ALA A 227 3.08 19.49 -2.70
N GLN A 228 3.11 18.23 -3.13
CA GLN A 228 3.58 17.84 -4.45
C GLN A 228 2.41 17.94 -5.45
N PRO A 229 2.46 18.87 -6.42
CA PRO A 229 1.36 19.06 -7.38
C PRO A 229 1.17 17.87 -8.31
N GLU A 230 2.18 17.02 -8.46
CA GLU A 230 2.15 15.85 -9.33
C GLU A 230 1.38 14.67 -8.71
N LEU A 231 1.15 14.68 -7.40
CA LEU A 231 0.42 13.60 -6.73
C LEU A 231 -1.07 13.66 -7.03
N ASN A 232 -1.65 12.50 -7.31
CA ASN A 232 -3.09 12.36 -7.41
C ASN A 232 -3.77 12.79 -6.08
N PRO A 233 -4.82 13.63 -6.12
CA PRO A 233 -5.56 14.06 -4.93
C PRO A 233 -6.10 12.91 -4.07
N ASP A 234 -6.41 11.77 -4.70
CA ASP A 234 -6.92 10.59 -4.02
C ASP A 234 -5.82 9.63 -3.53
N THR A 235 -4.54 9.90 -3.81
CA THR A 235 -3.44 9.12 -3.25
C THR A 235 -3.51 9.17 -1.72
N ALA A 236 -3.53 8.00 -1.11
CA ALA A 236 -3.56 7.79 0.33
C ALA A 236 -2.14 7.56 0.84
N ILE A 237 -1.75 8.24 1.92
CA ILE A 237 -0.47 8.02 2.60
C ILE A 237 -0.74 7.54 4.01
N ARG A 238 0.04 6.54 4.45
CA ARG A 238 -0.03 5.94 5.78
C ARG A 238 1.36 5.89 6.43
N PRO A 239 1.67 6.77 7.39
CA PRO A 239 2.92 6.70 8.15
C PRO A 239 2.88 5.48 9.08
N THR A 240 3.93 4.68 9.04
CA THR A 240 4.17 3.60 10.02
C THR A 240 5.60 3.66 10.54
N PRO A 241 5.88 3.29 11.81
CA PRO A 241 7.23 3.36 12.36
C PRO A 241 8.28 2.58 11.55
N SER A 242 7.87 1.45 10.96
CA SER A 242 8.74 0.54 10.22
C SER A 242 8.71 0.75 8.70
N GLY A 243 7.72 1.46 8.16
CA GLY A 243 7.46 1.55 6.72
C GLY A 243 6.85 0.28 6.10
N TYR A 244 6.47 -0.71 6.92
CA TYR A 244 5.84 -1.97 6.49
C TYR A 244 4.34 -2.01 6.80
N THR A 245 3.64 -2.90 6.11
CA THR A 245 2.22 -3.20 6.34
C THR A 245 2.02 -4.03 7.63
N ASN A 246 0.81 -3.98 8.18
CA ASN A 246 0.32 -4.83 9.25
C ASN A 246 -1.18 -5.04 9.05
N ASP A 247 -1.80 -5.88 9.88
CA ASP A 247 -3.23 -6.23 9.80
C ASP A 247 -4.15 -5.01 9.71
N GLN A 248 -3.88 -3.97 10.50
CA GLN A 248 -4.66 -2.72 10.49
C GLN A 248 -4.49 -1.94 9.18
N VAL A 249 -3.25 -1.85 8.69
CA VAL A 249 -2.95 -1.17 7.41
C VAL A 249 -3.57 -1.94 6.24
N GLY A 250 -3.61 -3.27 6.29
CA GLY A 250 -4.31 -4.10 5.31
C GLY A 250 -5.80 -3.81 5.22
N LEU A 251 -6.48 -3.62 6.37
CA LEU A 251 -7.89 -3.24 6.41
C LEU A 251 -8.11 -1.79 5.91
N GLU A 252 -7.28 -0.85 6.34
CA GLU A 252 -7.32 0.55 5.88
C GLU A 252 -7.10 0.64 4.34
N TRP A 253 -6.25 -0.22 3.79
CA TRP A 253 -6.09 -0.35 2.34
C TRP A 253 -7.33 -0.94 1.66
N LEU A 254 -7.97 -1.93 2.27
CA LEU A 254 -9.20 -2.52 1.72
C LEU A 254 -10.35 -1.51 1.66
N GLU A 255 -10.48 -0.65 2.67
CA GLU A 255 -11.41 0.48 2.67
C GLU A 255 -11.11 1.46 1.51
N HIS A 256 -9.83 1.73 1.27
CA HIS A 256 -9.39 2.55 0.13
C HIS A 256 -9.71 1.88 -1.22
N PHE A 257 -9.41 0.59 -1.36
CA PHE A 257 -9.78 -0.21 -2.54
C PHE A 257 -11.28 -0.14 -2.80
N ASP A 258 -12.09 -0.36 -1.77
CA ASP A 258 -13.53 -0.37 -1.87
C ASP A 258 -14.08 1.00 -2.29
N LYS A 259 -13.61 2.08 -1.64
CA LYS A 259 -13.95 3.47 -1.98
C LYS A 259 -13.75 3.77 -3.47
N HIS A 260 -12.69 3.22 -4.08
CA HIS A 260 -12.31 3.52 -5.47
C HIS A 260 -12.89 2.54 -6.50
N THR A 261 -13.40 1.38 -6.10
CA THR A 261 -13.89 0.36 -7.02
C THR A 261 -15.40 0.07 -6.90
N ALA A 262 -16.04 0.38 -5.76
CA ALA A 262 -17.44 -0.01 -5.51
C ALA A 262 -18.42 0.56 -6.54
N LYS A 263 -18.25 1.84 -6.91
CA LYS A 263 -19.10 2.52 -7.89
C LYS A 263 -18.84 2.08 -9.33
N LYS A 264 -17.72 1.41 -9.58
CA LYS A 264 -17.31 0.93 -10.91
C LYS A 264 -17.68 -0.52 -11.16
N ARG A 265 -18.23 -1.21 -10.15
CA ARG A 265 -18.59 -2.62 -10.24
C ARG A 265 -19.63 -2.84 -11.35
N VAL A 266 -19.36 -3.80 -12.23
CA VAL A 266 -20.24 -4.14 -13.36
C VAL A 266 -21.07 -5.39 -13.08
N GLY A 267 -20.41 -6.42 -12.56
CA GLY A 267 -20.98 -7.70 -12.16
C GLY A 267 -21.61 -7.67 -10.76
N LYS A 268 -21.88 -8.86 -10.22
CA LYS A 268 -22.53 -9.00 -8.92
C LYS A 268 -21.57 -8.72 -7.76
N LYS A 269 -20.33 -9.20 -7.87
CA LYS A 269 -19.27 -9.01 -6.87
C LYS A 269 -17.94 -8.66 -7.52
N ARG A 270 -17.01 -8.14 -6.73
CA ARG A 270 -15.60 -7.92 -7.12
C ARG A 270 -14.74 -9.05 -6.59
N LEU A 271 -13.91 -9.65 -7.43
CA LEU A 271 -12.89 -10.60 -7.01
C LEU A 271 -11.60 -9.84 -6.72
N LEU A 272 -11.00 -10.09 -5.56
CA LEU A 272 -9.71 -9.52 -5.18
C LEU A 272 -8.67 -10.62 -4.99
N ILE A 273 -7.79 -10.79 -5.96
CA ILE A 273 -6.68 -11.74 -5.94
C ILE A 273 -5.50 -11.12 -5.18
N LEU A 274 -5.05 -11.79 -4.13
CA LEU A 274 -4.01 -11.32 -3.22
C LEU A 274 -3.12 -12.47 -2.75
N ASP A 275 -1.94 -12.14 -2.24
CA ASP A 275 -1.01 -13.16 -1.75
C ASP A 275 -1.46 -13.76 -0.39
N GLY A 276 -0.88 -14.91 -0.03
CA GLY A 276 -1.20 -15.60 1.22
C GLY A 276 -0.65 -14.91 2.49
N HIS A 277 -0.22 -13.65 2.45
CA HIS A 277 0.42 -13.01 3.60
C HIS A 277 -0.56 -12.82 4.78
N GLY A 278 -0.06 -13.00 6.00
CA GLY A 278 -0.89 -13.11 7.21
C GLY A 278 -1.81 -11.92 7.48
N SER A 279 -1.45 -10.72 6.99
CA SER A 279 -2.21 -9.48 7.14
C SER A 279 -3.56 -9.46 6.42
N HIS A 280 -3.77 -10.32 5.41
CA HIS A 280 -4.99 -10.37 4.60
C HIS A 280 -5.98 -11.44 5.07
N HIS A 281 -5.69 -12.11 6.19
CA HIS A 281 -6.45 -13.26 6.70
C HIS A 281 -7.16 -12.94 8.03
N THR A 282 -7.27 -11.67 8.42
CA THR A 282 -7.95 -11.30 9.67
C THR A 282 -9.46 -11.39 9.54
N LYS A 283 -10.15 -11.62 10.66
CA LYS A 283 -11.62 -11.70 10.68
C LYS A 283 -12.22 -10.39 10.16
N GLU A 284 -11.66 -9.26 10.59
CA GLU A 284 -12.10 -7.92 10.23
C GLU A 284 -11.99 -7.70 8.72
N PHE A 285 -10.90 -8.14 8.10
CA PHE A 285 -10.71 -8.08 6.65
C PHE A 285 -11.76 -8.91 5.90
N ILE A 286 -11.97 -10.17 6.30
CA ILE A 286 -12.97 -11.04 5.66
C ILE A 286 -14.40 -10.52 5.87
N ALA A 287 -14.72 -10.04 7.08
CA ALA A 287 -16.04 -9.48 7.37
C ALA A 287 -16.30 -8.19 6.57
N TYR A 288 -15.28 -7.36 6.37
CA TYR A 288 -15.39 -6.19 5.51
C TYR A 288 -15.66 -6.59 4.06
N CYS A 289 -14.90 -7.57 3.53
CA CYS A 289 -15.13 -8.11 2.20
C CYS A 289 -16.57 -8.61 2.01
N ASP A 290 -17.08 -9.36 2.98
CA ASP A 290 -18.45 -9.90 2.97
C ASP A 290 -19.51 -8.79 2.93
N ALA A 291 -19.31 -7.73 3.72
CA ALA A 291 -20.23 -6.62 3.80
C ALA A 291 -20.24 -5.74 2.53
N HIS A 292 -19.20 -5.81 1.70
CA HIS A 292 -19.01 -4.93 0.54
C HIS A 292 -18.98 -5.70 -0.80
N ASP A 293 -19.49 -6.93 -0.83
CA ASP A 293 -19.53 -7.76 -2.05
C ASP A 293 -18.15 -7.95 -2.70
N ILE A 294 -17.11 -8.13 -1.88
CA ILE A 294 -15.75 -8.42 -2.31
C ILE A 294 -15.44 -9.88 -1.97
N VAL A 295 -14.90 -10.62 -2.94
CA VAL A 295 -14.44 -11.99 -2.76
C VAL A 295 -12.91 -11.98 -2.71
N PRO A 296 -12.27 -12.09 -1.53
CA PRO A 296 -10.83 -12.23 -1.46
C PRO A 296 -10.43 -13.63 -1.94
N PHE A 297 -9.42 -13.72 -2.80
CA PHE A 297 -8.97 -14.97 -3.40
C PHE A 297 -7.46 -15.11 -3.28
N GLY A 298 -7.02 -16.10 -2.52
CA GLY A 298 -5.61 -16.28 -2.20
C GLY A 298 -4.82 -16.89 -3.35
N LEU A 299 -3.59 -16.43 -3.57
CA LEU A 299 -2.65 -17.12 -4.44
C LEU A 299 -2.04 -18.37 -3.77
N PRO A 300 -1.77 -19.44 -4.54
CA PRO A 300 -1.01 -20.57 -4.05
C PRO A 300 0.38 -20.13 -3.60
N PRO A 301 0.89 -20.65 -2.47
CA PRO A 301 2.18 -20.21 -1.94
C PRO A 301 3.34 -20.50 -2.89
N ASN A 302 4.35 -19.63 -2.94
CA ASN A 302 5.53 -19.73 -3.79
C ASN A 302 5.26 -19.69 -5.31
N LEU A 303 4.03 -19.36 -5.74
CA LEU A 303 3.64 -19.29 -7.16
C LEU A 303 3.35 -17.87 -7.65
N THR A 304 3.65 -16.85 -6.83
CA THR A 304 3.48 -15.42 -7.17
C THR A 304 4.18 -15.05 -8.48
N HIS A 305 5.41 -15.53 -8.68
CA HIS A 305 6.19 -15.34 -9.92
C HIS A 305 5.59 -15.93 -11.21
N LEU A 306 4.48 -16.66 -11.12
CA LEU A 306 3.73 -17.22 -12.24
C LEU A 306 2.29 -16.72 -12.32
N LEU A 307 1.66 -16.49 -11.17
CA LEU A 307 0.21 -16.26 -11.06
C LEU A 307 -0.16 -14.85 -10.63
N GLN A 308 0.76 -14.01 -10.19
CA GLN A 308 0.48 -12.65 -9.72
C GLN A 308 0.72 -11.63 -10.84
N PRO A 309 -0.32 -11.05 -11.44
CA PRO A 309 -0.19 -10.08 -12.55
C PRO A 309 0.80 -8.95 -12.27
N LEU A 310 0.72 -8.33 -11.09
CA LEU A 310 1.60 -7.24 -10.68
C LEU A 310 3.08 -7.65 -10.71
N ASP A 311 3.42 -8.79 -10.13
CA ASP A 311 4.79 -9.31 -10.08
C ASP A 311 5.31 -9.78 -11.45
N VAL A 312 4.47 -10.46 -12.24
CA VAL A 312 4.90 -11.08 -13.51
C VAL A 312 5.22 -10.04 -14.57
N VAL A 313 4.54 -8.89 -14.58
CA VAL A 313 4.70 -7.89 -15.66
C VAL A 313 4.86 -6.46 -15.17
N VAL A 314 4.12 -6.01 -14.16
CA VAL A 314 3.93 -4.56 -13.90
C VAL A 314 5.03 -3.97 -13.00
N PHE A 315 5.46 -4.70 -11.97
CA PHE A 315 6.46 -4.22 -11.02
C PHE A 315 7.86 -4.09 -11.60
N GLN A 316 8.22 -4.83 -12.65
CA GLN A 316 9.50 -4.66 -13.32
C GLN A 316 9.62 -3.29 -14.02
N PRO A 317 8.68 -2.88 -14.92
CA PRO A 317 8.59 -1.53 -15.44
C PRO A 317 8.52 -0.46 -14.35
N LEU A 318 7.73 -0.69 -13.30
CA LEU A 318 7.61 0.26 -12.19
C LEU A 318 8.97 0.54 -11.53
N LYS A 319 9.72 -0.52 -11.19
CA LYS A 319 11.07 -0.42 -10.63
C LYS A 319 12.07 0.19 -11.62
N HIS A 320 11.90 -0.05 -12.92
CA HIS A 320 12.73 0.55 -13.97
C HIS A 320 12.49 2.06 -14.07
N TYR A 321 11.23 2.50 -14.20
CA TYR A 321 10.90 3.92 -14.31
C TYR A 321 11.21 4.69 -13.03
N HIS A 322 11.05 4.07 -11.85
CA HIS A 322 11.52 4.64 -10.60
C HIS A 322 13.04 4.88 -10.64
N ALA A 323 13.83 3.87 -10.98
CA ALA A 323 15.29 4.02 -11.08
C ALA A 323 15.67 5.14 -12.07
N LYS A 324 15.02 5.18 -13.24
CA LYS A 324 15.22 6.23 -14.24
C LYS A 324 14.87 7.62 -13.71
N ALA A 325 13.81 7.76 -12.91
CA ALA A 325 13.44 9.03 -12.30
C ALA A 325 14.51 9.50 -11.30
N LEU A 326 15.04 8.59 -10.47
CA LEU A 326 16.15 8.91 -9.57
C LEU A 326 17.41 9.32 -10.33
N ASP A 327 17.74 8.62 -11.42
CA ASP A 327 18.91 8.94 -12.25
C ASP A 327 18.82 10.35 -12.85
N VAL A 328 17.62 10.75 -13.31
CA VAL A 328 17.36 12.12 -13.81
C VAL A 328 17.55 13.14 -12.68
N MET A 329 17.01 12.88 -11.50
CA MET A 329 17.16 13.78 -10.34
C MET A 329 18.62 13.99 -9.96
N VAL A 330 19.41 12.91 -9.89
CA VAL A 330 20.84 12.98 -9.56
C VAL A 330 21.61 13.76 -10.63
N ARG A 331 21.33 13.51 -11.91
CA ARG A 331 21.95 14.25 -13.02
C ARG A 331 21.63 15.74 -12.99
N ASP A 332 20.42 16.10 -12.59
CA ASP A 332 19.98 17.50 -12.44
C ASP A 332 20.53 18.15 -11.15
N GLY A 333 21.44 17.48 -10.43
CA GLY A 333 22.20 18.03 -9.30
C GLY A 333 21.61 17.78 -7.91
N LEU A 334 20.60 16.91 -7.79
CA LEU A 334 20.07 16.51 -6.48
C LEU A 334 21.00 15.50 -5.80
N VAL A 335 21.67 15.94 -4.73
CA VAL A 335 22.64 15.13 -3.98
C VAL A 335 21.95 14.15 -3.01
N ASN A 336 20.75 14.50 -2.52
CA ASN A 336 20.00 13.71 -1.55
C ASN A 336 18.56 13.52 -2.03
N ILE A 337 18.11 12.27 -2.07
CA ILE A 337 16.72 11.88 -2.37
C ILE A 337 16.03 11.55 -1.03
N THR A 338 14.95 12.27 -0.73
CA THR A 338 14.13 12.07 0.48
C THR A 338 12.72 11.61 0.10
N LYS A 339 11.85 11.43 1.10
CA LYS A 339 10.41 11.17 0.87
C LYS A 339 9.78 12.18 -0.07
N ILE A 340 10.20 13.45 -0.02
CA ILE A 340 9.63 14.51 -0.86
C ILE A 340 9.93 14.24 -2.33
N GLU A 341 11.18 13.89 -2.65
CA GLU A 341 11.57 13.54 -4.02
C GLU A 341 10.84 12.29 -4.50
N PHE A 342 10.74 11.24 -3.67
CA PHE A 342 9.96 10.04 -3.97
C PHE A 342 8.49 10.36 -4.28
N LEU A 343 7.84 11.11 -3.39
CA LEU A 343 6.44 11.52 -3.53
C LEU A 343 6.23 12.40 -4.77
N SER A 344 7.22 13.21 -5.16
CA SER A 344 7.10 14.06 -6.35
C SER A 344 7.21 13.32 -7.69
N CYS A 345 7.75 12.09 -7.70
CA CYS A 345 7.91 11.33 -8.95
C CYS A 345 7.06 10.07 -9.03
N ILE A 346 6.55 9.55 -7.90
CA ILE A 346 5.88 8.25 -7.89
C ILE A 346 4.66 8.21 -8.82
N GLU A 347 3.85 9.26 -8.88
CA GLU A 347 2.67 9.26 -9.76
C GLU A 347 3.05 9.22 -11.25
N GLU A 348 4.11 9.91 -11.64
CA GLU A 348 4.65 9.85 -13.01
C GLU A 348 5.21 8.46 -13.34
N VAL A 349 5.93 7.87 -12.39
CA VAL A 349 6.47 6.52 -12.48
C VAL A 349 5.35 5.49 -12.65
N ARG A 350 4.28 5.64 -11.86
CA ARG A 350 3.07 4.82 -11.96
C ARG A 350 2.43 4.98 -13.34
N ARG A 351 2.21 6.21 -13.82
CA ARG A 351 1.61 6.45 -15.14
C ARG A 351 2.40 5.81 -16.30
N GLN A 352 3.73 5.75 -16.20
CA GLN A 352 4.57 5.09 -17.21
C GLN A 352 4.52 3.56 -17.13
N ALA A 353 4.37 2.98 -15.93
CA ALA A 353 4.35 1.55 -15.69
C ALA A 353 2.96 0.90 -15.86
N PHE A 354 1.92 1.55 -15.34
CA PHE A 354 0.52 1.10 -15.33
C PHE A 354 -0.21 1.49 -16.62
N LYS A 355 0.40 1.22 -17.78
CA LYS A 355 -0.30 1.35 -19.06
C LYS A 355 -1.36 0.26 -19.16
N GLU A 356 -2.52 0.60 -19.71
CA GLU A 356 -3.62 -0.34 -19.94
C GLU A 356 -3.13 -1.62 -20.65
N SER A 357 -2.35 -1.47 -21.73
CA SER A 357 -1.77 -2.61 -22.45
C SER A 357 -0.84 -3.49 -21.62
N THR A 358 -0.09 -2.90 -20.69
CA THR A 358 0.78 -3.63 -19.73
C THR A 358 -0.06 -4.39 -18.72
N ILE A 359 -1.12 -3.78 -18.19
CA ILE A 359 -2.07 -4.39 -17.26
C ILE A 359 -2.79 -5.57 -17.94
N LEU A 360 -3.39 -5.36 -19.11
CA LEU A 360 -4.08 -6.44 -19.86
C LEU A 360 -3.12 -7.59 -20.18
N THR A 361 -1.88 -7.30 -20.56
CA THR A 361 -0.85 -8.33 -20.81
C THR A 361 -0.51 -9.11 -19.55
N SER A 362 -0.52 -8.47 -18.37
CA SER A 362 -0.21 -9.11 -17.10
C SER A 362 -1.23 -10.20 -16.72
N PHE A 363 -2.52 -9.91 -16.88
CA PHE A 363 -3.58 -10.90 -16.67
C PHE A 363 -3.56 -12.00 -17.73
N LYS A 364 -3.28 -11.65 -19.00
CA LYS A 364 -3.20 -12.64 -20.08
C LYS A 364 -2.06 -13.64 -19.85
N LYS A 365 -0.89 -13.17 -19.41
CA LYS A 365 0.28 -14.04 -19.14
C LYS A 365 0.05 -14.98 -17.97
N THR A 366 -0.63 -14.50 -16.93
CA THR A 366 -0.94 -15.31 -15.74
C THR A 366 -2.12 -16.27 -15.95
N GLY A 367 -2.82 -16.20 -17.10
CA GLY A 367 -3.94 -17.09 -17.40
C GLY A 367 -5.21 -16.80 -16.60
N ILE A 368 -5.21 -15.76 -15.76
CA ILE A 368 -6.35 -15.33 -14.95
C ILE A 368 -7.44 -14.71 -15.84
N TRP A 369 -7.02 -13.85 -16.78
CA TRP A 369 -7.93 -13.23 -17.73
C TRP A 369 -7.26 -12.87 -19.08
N PRO A 370 -7.83 -13.25 -20.24
CA PRO A 370 -8.90 -14.23 -20.40
C PRO A 370 -8.56 -15.55 -19.72
N PHE A 371 -9.56 -16.22 -19.15
CA PHE A 371 -9.35 -17.44 -18.37
C PHE A 371 -8.69 -18.53 -19.25
N ASN A 372 -7.42 -18.81 -18.99
CA ASN A 372 -6.61 -19.75 -19.76
C ASN A 372 -5.52 -20.39 -18.87
N PRO A 373 -5.86 -21.46 -18.11
CA PRO A 373 -4.89 -22.16 -17.26
C PRO A 373 -3.67 -22.71 -18.03
N GLN A 374 -3.83 -23.00 -19.31
CA GLN A 374 -2.80 -23.62 -20.14
C GLN A 374 -1.59 -22.70 -20.38
N SER A 375 -1.73 -21.38 -20.25
CA SER A 375 -0.60 -20.46 -20.37
C SER A 375 0.44 -20.70 -19.27
N VAL A 376 0.01 -21.10 -18.07
CA VAL A 376 0.88 -21.34 -16.92
C VAL A 376 1.25 -22.81 -16.81
N LEU A 377 0.30 -23.73 -17.04
CA LEU A 377 0.54 -25.17 -16.95
C LEU A 377 1.64 -25.62 -17.93
N LYS A 378 1.63 -25.14 -19.18
CA LYS A 378 2.68 -25.45 -20.16
C LYS A 378 4.07 -24.98 -19.72
N ILE A 379 4.17 -23.82 -19.08
CA ILE A 379 5.46 -23.31 -18.54
C ILE A 379 6.00 -24.27 -17.47
N LEU A 380 5.12 -24.80 -16.61
CA LEU A 380 5.50 -25.76 -15.58
C LEU A 380 5.88 -27.12 -16.17
N GLU A 381 5.13 -27.62 -17.16
CA GLU A 381 5.44 -28.85 -17.90
C GLU A 381 6.80 -28.75 -18.61
N GLU A 382 7.08 -27.62 -19.27
CA GLU A 382 8.39 -27.38 -19.90
C GLU A 382 9.54 -27.34 -18.88
N ARG A 383 9.33 -26.71 -17.72
CA ARG A 383 10.31 -26.71 -16.62
C ARG A 383 10.57 -28.11 -16.08
N GLN A 384 9.53 -28.95 -16.05
CA GLN A 384 9.65 -30.36 -15.66
C GLN A 384 10.43 -31.16 -16.72
N ALA A 385 10.21 -30.88 -18.01
CA ALA A 385 10.87 -31.56 -19.13
C ALA A 385 12.36 -31.16 -19.30
N LYS A 386 12.75 -29.91 -19.01
CA LYS A 386 14.10 -29.36 -19.26
C LYS A 386 15.16 -29.69 -18.19
N LYS A 387 15.08 -30.84 -17.51
CA LYS A 387 16.13 -31.24 -16.53
C LYS A 387 17.34 -31.91 -17.18
N THR A 388 18.52 -31.27 -16.98
CA THR A 388 19.96 -31.72 -17.01
C THR A 388 20.83 -30.99 -18.07
N PRO A 389 22.16 -30.84 -17.87
CA PRO A 389 22.91 -30.02 -16.91
C PRO A 389 23.34 -28.65 -17.53
N SER A 390 24.14 -27.87 -16.79
CA SER A 390 24.65 -26.54 -17.16
C SER A 390 25.10 -26.40 -18.62
N PRO A 391 24.86 -25.26 -19.28
CA PRO A 391 25.26 -25.05 -20.67
C PRO A 391 26.79 -25.06 -20.82
N PRO A 392 27.34 -25.58 -21.92
CA PRO A 392 28.75 -25.40 -22.23
C PRO A 392 29.07 -23.93 -22.49
N SER A 393 30.27 -23.51 -22.09
CA SER A 393 30.85 -22.21 -22.39
C SER A 393 30.80 -21.94 -23.90
N SER A 394 29.97 -20.99 -24.33
CA SER A 394 30.00 -20.47 -25.70
C SER A 394 30.63 -19.08 -25.70
N THR A 395 31.88 -19.07 -26.12
CA THR A 395 32.58 -17.94 -26.72
C THR A 395 31.91 -17.63 -28.05
N GLY A 396 31.37 -16.42 -28.26
CA GLY A 396 30.79 -16.07 -29.56
C GLY A 396 30.02 -14.75 -29.61
N GLY A 397 30.71 -13.70 -30.07
CA GLY A 397 30.22 -12.51 -30.78
C GLY A 397 28.80 -11.98 -30.52
N LEU A 398 28.70 -10.95 -29.68
CA LEU A 398 27.58 -10.00 -29.71
C LEU A 398 27.73 -9.07 -30.92
N HIS A 399 26.90 -9.24 -31.94
CA HIS A 399 26.63 -8.16 -32.89
C HIS A 399 25.65 -7.18 -32.22
N SER A 400 26.12 -5.96 -31.99
CA SER A 400 25.32 -4.85 -31.49
C SER A 400 24.47 -4.24 -32.61
N SER A 401 23.18 -4.08 -32.34
CA SER A 401 22.27 -3.22 -33.09
C SER A 401 22.65 -1.74 -32.91
N PRO A 402 22.68 -0.91 -33.97
CA PRO A 402 22.92 0.51 -33.84
C PRO A 402 21.62 1.24 -33.49
N PHE A 403 21.44 1.62 -32.24
CA PHE A 403 20.41 2.60 -31.88
C PHE A 403 20.97 4.00 -32.05
N SER A 404 20.49 4.72 -33.06
CA SER A 404 20.68 6.16 -33.22
C SER A 404 19.70 6.91 -32.30
N THR A 405 20.23 7.80 -31.47
CA THR A 405 19.44 8.73 -30.67
C THR A 405 19.14 9.97 -31.52
N PRO A 406 17.91 10.50 -31.51
CA PRO A 406 17.55 11.63 -32.36
C PRO A 406 18.09 12.92 -31.75
N LEU A 407 18.47 13.89 -32.57
CA LEU A 407 18.41 15.32 -32.30
C LEU A 407 18.65 16.07 -33.60
N THR A 408 17.77 17.03 -33.90
CA THR A 408 17.75 17.71 -35.19
C THR A 408 18.87 18.77 -35.25
N LEU A 409 20.07 18.33 -35.67
CA LEU A 409 21.25 19.09 -36.14
C LEU A 409 21.10 19.64 -37.57
N ARG A 410 19.95 19.36 -38.20
CA ARG A 410 19.73 19.43 -39.66
C ARG A 410 19.85 20.82 -40.28
N GLN A 411 19.82 21.89 -39.49
CA GLN A 411 19.92 23.26 -39.98
C GLN A 411 21.33 23.84 -39.86
N MET A 412 22.13 23.39 -38.88
CA MET A 412 23.51 23.85 -38.69
C MET A 412 24.50 23.09 -39.57
N ASN A 413 24.33 21.76 -39.70
CA ASN A 413 25.12 20.97 -40.65
C ASN A 413 24.92 21.48 -42.07
N LYS A 414 23.71 21.91 -42.45
CA LYS A 414 23.44 22.46 -43.79
C LYS A 414 24.20 23.75 -44.11
N VAL A 415 24.66 24.50 -43.11
CA VAL A 415 25.51 25.70 -43.31
C VAL A 415 26.99 25.31 -43.32
N ALA A 416 27.38 24.34 -42.49
CA ALA A 416 28.73 23.79 -42.48
C ALA A 416 29.06 23.05 -43.79
N ASP A 417 28.16 22.15 -44.22
CA ASP A 417 28.25 21.39 -45.47
C ASP A 417 28.34 22.35 -46.67
N LYS A 418 27.50 23.40 -46.72
CA LYS A 418 27.56 24.42 -47.79
C LYS A 418 28.85 25.23 -47.82
N LEU A 419 29.48 25.45 -46.66
CA LEU A 419 30.73 26.20 -46.56
C LEU A 419 31.92 25.28 -46.87
N GLU A 420 31.87 24.01 -46.46
CA GLU A 420 32.85 22.98 -46.85
C GLU A 420 32.77 22.70 -48.36
N ASP A 421 31.57 22.57 -48.95
CA ASP A 421 31.34 22.43 -50.39
C ASP A 421 31.95 23.63 -51.17
N PHE A 422 31.73 24.86 -50.69
CA PHE A 422 32.29 26.08 -51.31
C PHE A 422 33.83 26.16 -51.22
N LEU A 423 34.41 25.63 -50.13
CA LEU A 423 35.87 25.56 -49.94
C LEU A 423 36.51 24.44 -50.78
N GLU A 424 35.77 23.38 -51.10
CA GLU A 424 36.21 22.29 -51.98
C GLU A 424 36.07 22.61 -53.47
N GLU A 425 35.11 23.46 -53.86
CA GLU A 425 34.85 23.84 -55.26
C GLU A 425 35.81 24.92 -55.83
N ASP A 426 36.49 25.69 -54.97
CA ASP A 426 37.38 26.78 -55.41
C ASP A 426 38.84 26.29 -55.57
N GLN A 427 39.25 26.05 -56.82
CA GLN A 427 40.57 25.52 -57.17
C GLN A 427 41.73 26.53 -57.00
N HIS A 428 41.42 27.79 -56.66
CA HIS A 428 42.43 28.85 -56.46
C HIS A 428 42.73 29.11 -54.97
N LEU A 429 42.05 28.42 -54.07
CA LEU A 429 42.19 28.57 -52.63
C LEU A 429 43.43 27.80 -52.12
N ASP A 430 44.25 28.48 -51.32
CA ASP A 430 45.43 27.88 -50.70
C ASP A 430 45.02 26.68 -49.82
N PRO A 431 45.56 25.46 -50.05
CA PRO A 431 45.14 24.25 -49.34
C PRO A 431 45.32 24.33 -47.81
N GLU A 432 46.33 25.05 -47.34
CA GLU A 432 46.58 25.23 -45.91
C GLU A 432 45.51 26.14 -45.28
N PHE A 433 45.18 27.24 -45.96
CA PHE A 433 44.10 28.13 -45.55
C PHE A 433 42.71 27.46 -45.56
N ALA A 434 42.39 26.66 -46.60
CA ALA A 434 41.13 25.90 -46.65
C ALA A 434 41.03 24.88 -45.51
N HIS A 435 42.13 24.21 -45.17
CA HIS A 435 42.22 23.28 -44.04
C HIS A 435 41.97 24.00 -42.69
N ASP A 436 42.59 25.15 -42.50
CA ASP A 436 42.46 25.96 -41.28
C ASP A 436 41.05 26.52 -41.09
N ILE A 437 40.40 26.98 -42.17
CA ILE A 437 38.99 27.40 -42.13
C ILE A 437 38.08 26.22 -41.80
N GLY A 438 38.26 25.06 -42.44
CA GLY A 438 37.48 23.87 -42.12
C GLY A 438 37.65 23.45 -40.65
N ARG A 439 38.88 23.54 -40.12
CA ARG A 439 39.17 23.28 -38.70
C ARG A 439 38.50 24.32 -37.78
N PHE A 440 38.51 25.60 -38.17
CA PHE A 440 37.85 26.69 -37.44
C PHE A 440 36.32 26.51 -37.40
N ILE A 441 35.70 26.12 -38.52
CA ILE A 441 34.25 25.85 -38.62
C ILE A 441 33.89 24.67 -37.71
N ARG A 442 34.59 23.54 -37.82
CA ARG A 442 34.37 22.37 -36.96
C ARG A 442 34.58 22.69 -35.47
N GLY A 443 35.64 23.43 -35.13
CA GLY A 443 35.91 23.88 -33.77
C GLY A 443 34.82 24.81 -33.21
N SER A 444 34.29 25.72 -34.05
CA SER A 444 33.21 26.63 -33.70
C SER A 444 31.89 25.90 -33.50
N LEU A 445 31.60 24.88 -34.31
CA LEU A 445 30.42 24.03 -34.16
C LEU A 445 30.48 23.19 -32.87
N ILE A 446 31.62 22.57 -32.58
CA ILE A 446 31.84 21.85 -31.31
C ILE A 446 31.64 22.81 -30.13
N SER A 447 32.25 24.00 -30.17
CA SER A 447 32.11 25.00 -29.09
C SER A 447 30.67 25.49 -28.92
N ALA A 448 29.96 25.77 -30.02
CA ALA A 448 28.57 26.22 -29.98
C ALA A 448 27.62 25.12 -29.47
N THR A 449 27.85 23.87 -29.88
CA THR A 449 27.05 22.72 -29.41
C THR A 449 27.30 22.43 -27.94
N GLU A 450 28.56 22.45 -27.49
CA GLU A 450 28.92 22.35 -26.07
C GLU A 450 28.28 23.48 -25.26
N LEU A 451 28.31 24.72 -25.76
CA LEU A 451 27.69 25.88 -25.10
C LEU A 451 26.17 25.74 -24.99
N LEU A 452 25.50 25.25 -26.04
CA LEU A 452 24.05 25.01 -26.00
C LEU A 452 23.67 23.87 -25.04
N GLN A 453 24.45 22.79 -25.01
CA GLN A 453 24.24 21.68 -24.08
C GLN A 453 24.48 22.12 -22.64
N THR A 454 25.61 22.76 -22.35
CA THR A 454 25.93 23.30 -21.02
C THR A 454 24.91 24.33 -20.55
N LYS A 455 24.41 25.21 -21.42
CA LYS A 455 23.35 26.17 -21.08
C LYS A 455 22.03 25.45 -20.72
N ARG A 456 21.67 24.38 -21.44
CA ARG A 456 20.48 23.56 -21.12
C ARG A 456 20.64 22.83 -19.80
N ASP A 457 21.80 22.21 -19.57
CA ASP A 457 22.08 21.46 -18.34
C ASP A 457 22.16 22.41 -17.14
N LEU A 458 22.78 23.58 -17.29
CA LEU A 458 22.76 24.64 -16.27
C LEU A 458 21.33 25.09 -15.97
N GLY A 459 20.48 25.26 -16.98
CA GLY A 459 19.07 25.59 -16.82
C GLY A 459 18.30 24.52 -16.02
N ARG A 460 18.52 23.23 -16.30
CA ARG A 460 17.93 22.11 -15.55
C ARG A 460 18.39 22.10 -14.10
N THR A 461 19.69 22.23 -13.86
CA THR A 461 20.27 22.27 -12.50
C THR A 461 19.75 23.46 -11.71
N GLN A 462 19.68 24.65 -12.32
CA GLN A 462 19.12 25.83 -11.68
C GLN A 462 17.64 25.66 -11.35
N TYR A 463 16.86 25.05 -12.25
CA TYR A 463 15.45 24.73 -12.00
C TYR A 463 15.29 23.75 -10.84
N ALA A 464 16.04 22.64 -10.86
CA ALA A 464 16.03 21.64 -9.77
C ALA A 464 16.42 22.26 -8.42
N GLN A 465 17.44 23.13 -8.39
CA GLN A 465 17.82 23.88 -7.19
C GLN A 465 16.72 24.83 -6.72
N ARG A 466 16.01 25.52 -7.62
CA ARG A 466 14.88 26.40 -7.27
C ARG A 466 13.73 25.61 -6.67
N VAL A 467 13.33 24.50 -7.31
CA VAL A 467 12.30 23.59 -6.80
C VAL A 467 12.68 23.05 -5.42
N GLN A 468 13.94 22.65 -5.22
CA GLN A 468 14.43 22.18 -3.94
C GLN A 468 14.40 23.29 -2.87
N LYS A 469 14.84 24.51 -3.20
CA LYS A 469 14.76 25.66 -2.29
C LYS A 469 13.31 25.98 -1.90
N GLN A 470 12.39 25.96 -2.86
CA GLN A 470 10.95 26.14 -2.59
C GLN A 470 10.42 25.03 -1.65
N ARG A 471 10.74 23.77 -1.93
CA ARG A 471 10.36 22.62 -1.09
C ARG A 471 10.89 22.74 0.34
N ARG A 472 12.14 23.18 0.51
CA ARG A 472 12.76 23.40 1.84
C ARG A 472 12.22 24.62 2.56
N ALA A 473 11.81 25.66 1.83
CA ALA A 473 11.23 26.87 2.40
C ALA A 473 9.77 26.68 2.88
N MET A 474 9.07 25.66 2.37
CA MET A 474 7.72 25.34 2.84
C MET A 474 7.73 24.96 4.32
N LYS A 475 6.73 25.45 5.06
CA LYS A 475 6.62 25.18 6.50
C LYS A 475 6.30 23.70 6.72
N ASN A 476 7.24 22.96 7.31
CA ASN A 476 7.06 21.55 7.64
C ASN A 476 6.22 21.35 8.91
N SER A 477 4.93 21.68 8.84
CA SER A 477 4.04 21.56 9.99
C SER A 477 3.43 20.16 10.10
N PRO A 478 3.32 19.60 11.33
CA PRO A 478 2.67 18.31 11.55
C PRO A 478 1.15 18.44 11.39
N LEU A 479 0.53 17.60 10.55
CA LEU A 479 -0.90 17.63 10.27
C LEU A 479 -1.69 16.70 11.19
N GLN A 480 -1.29 15.44 11.28
CA GLN A 480 -2.00 14.38 12.00
C GLN A 480 -1.01 13.32 12.47
N SER A 481 -1.25 12.70 13.62
CA SER A 481 -0.48 11.52 14.05
C SER A 481 -1.17 10.24 13.58
N GLY A 482 -0.42 9.35 12.92
CA GLY A 482 -0.92 8.07 12.42
C GLY A 482 -2.11 8.16 11.45
N GLY A 483 -2.73 7.01 11.20
CA GLY A 483 -3.90 6.87 10.32
C GLY A 483 -3.61 7.16 8.85
N VAL A 484 -4.60 6.92 7.99
CA VAL A 484 -4.54 7.24 6.56
C VAL A 484 -4.95 8.69 6.34
N LEU A 485 -4.25 9.38 5.45
CA LEU A 485 -4.62 10.73 5.00
C LEU A 485 -4.36 10.86 3.50
N THR A 486 -5.38 11.28 2.76
CA THR A 486 -5.28 11.53 1.32
C THR A 486 -4.67 12.89 1.03
N VAL A 487 -4.13 13.06 -0.18
CA VAL A 487 -3.59 14.34 -0.63
C VAL A 487 -4.63 15.46 -0.59
N ALA A 488 -5.85 15.20 -1.07
CA ALA A 488 -6.96 16.14 -0.99
C ALA A 488 -7.32 16.49 0.48
N GLY A 489 -7.38 15.48 1.36
CA GLY A 489 -7.68 15.66 2.78
C GLY A 489 -6.63 16.51 3.48
N ALA A 490 -5.35 16.24 3.25
CA ALA A 490 -4.26 17.04 3.77
C ALA A 490 -4.30 18.48 3.25
N GLY A 491 -4.59 18.68 1.96
CA GLY A 491 -4.77 19.99 1.36
C GLY A 491 -5.88 20.80 2.03
N HIS A 492 -7.01 20.16 2.35
CA HIS A 492 -8.08 20.80 3.12
C HIS A 492 -7.63 21.20 4.53
N MET A 493 -6.92 20.30 5.24
CA MET A 493 -6.40 20.61 6.59
C MET A 493 -5.42 21.79 6.60
N VAL A 494 -4.56 21.89 5.58
CA VAL A 494 -3.62 23.03 5.45
C VAL A 494 -4.38 24.34 5.27
N ARG A 495 -5.32 24.38 4.32
CA ARG A 495 -6.14 25.59 4.06
C ARG A 495 -6.92 26.01 5.30
N GLN A 496 -7.57 25.06 5.98
CA GLN A 496 -8.34 25.35 7.18
C GLN A 496 -7.46 25.97 8.29
N ARG A 497 -6.23 25.46 8.48
CA ARG A 497 -5.30 26.03 9.46
C ARG A 497 -4.84 27.44 9.08
N GLU A 498 -4.66 27.72 7.80
CA GLU A 498 -4.33 29.06 7.31
C GLU A 498 -5.49 30.03 7.54
N GLU A 499 -6.72 29.61 7.23
CA GLU A 499 -7.94 30.37 7.49
C GLU A 499 -8.13 30.66 8.99
N ASP A 500 -7.94 29.66 9.86
CA ASP A 500 -8.00 29.80 11.31
C ASP A 500 -6.94 30.77 11.85
N ALA A 501 -5.72 30.70 11.29
CA ALA A 501 -4.63 31.61 11.66
C ALA A 501 -4.95 33.06 11.25
N VAL A 502 -5.49 33.27 10.05
CA VAL A 502 -5.95 34.58 9.57
C VAL A 502 -7.11 35.09 10.43
N ALA A 503 -8.09 34.24 10.76
CA ALA A 503 -9.21 34.60 11.62
C ALA A 503 -8.74 35.01 13.02
N LYS A 504 -7.77 34.27 13.59
CA LYS A 504 -7.17 34.60 14.88
C LYS A 504 -6.42 35.93 14.84
N ALA A 505 -5.63 36.18 13.78
CA ALA A 505 -4.92 37.44 13.60
C ALA A 505 -5.90 38.62 13.49
N ARG A 506 -6.99 38.47 12.72
CA ARG A 506 -8.06 39.48 12.62
C ARG A 506 -8.67 39.80 13.99
N ARG A 507 -8.99 38.79 14.81
CA ARG A 507 -9.49 38.99 16.18
C ARG A 507 -8.50 39.73 17.07
N MET A 508 -7.21 39.45 16.95
CA MET A 508 -6.17 40.15 17.72
C MET A 508 -6.06 41.62 17.33
N VAL A 509 -6.14 41.94 16.02
CA VAL A 509 -6.15 43.32 15.53
C VAL A 509 -7.39 44.06 16.03
N GLN A 510 -8.58 43.46 15.89
CA GLN A 510 -9.82 44.06 16.37
C GLN A 510 -9.78 44.34 17.89
N ALA A 511 -9.26 43.40 18.68
CA ALA A 511 -9.11 43.59 20.12
C ALA A 511 -8.10 44.71 20.46
N ALA A 512 -7.04 44.86 19.66
CA ALA A 512 -6.07 45.94 19.82
C ALA A 512 -6.70 47.31 19.49
N ASP A 513 -7.48 47.39 18.41
CA ASP A 513 -8.19 48.60 18.00
C ASP A 513 -9.23 49.02 19.05
N GLU A 514 -10.02 48.07 19.57
CA GLU A 514 -10.97 48.34 20.65
C GLU A 514 -10.28 48.87 21.91
N LYS A 515 -9.11 48.31 22.25
CA LYS A 515 -8.31 48.77 23.39
C LYS A 515 -7.78 50.18 23.14
N ALA A 516 -7.28 50.47 21.95
CA ALA A 516 -6.83 51.81 21.57
C ALA A 516 -7.95 52.84 21.66
N ILE A 517 -9.14 52.51 21.13
CA ILE A 517 -10.34 53.37 21.22
C ILE A 517 -10.71 53.62 22.69
N LYS A 518 -10.68 52.59 23.55
CA LYS A 518 -10.96 52.74 24.99
C LYS A 518 -9.95 53.67 25.68
N VAL A 519 -8.67 53.58 25.32
CA VAL A 519 -7.62 54.48 25.85
C VAL A 519 -7.87 55.92 25.40
N VAL A 520 -8.12 56.15 24.12
CA VAL A 520 -8.42 57.50 23.59
C VAL A 520 -9.65 58.09 24.29
N LYS A 521 -10.74 57.32 24.42
CA LYS A 521 -11.94 57.75 25.16
C LYS A 521 -11.61 58.14 26.61
N ARG A 522 -10.77 57.36 27.30
CA ARG A 522 -10.35 57.67 28.68
C ARG A 522 -9.55 58.97 28.75
N VAL A 523 -8.59 59.18 27.84
CA VAL A 523 -7.79 60.42 27.78
C VAL A 523 -8.68 61.64 27.52
N ILE A 524 -9.61 61.54 26.56
CA ILE A 524 -10.58 62.61 26.28
C ILE A 524 -11.45 62.90 27.51
N PHE A 525 -11.92 61.85 28.19
CA PHE A 525 -12.77 62.01 29.38
C PHE A 525 -12.04 62.70 30.55
N GLU A 526 -10.78 62.33 30.81
CA GLU A 526 -9.96 62.99 31.83
C GLU A 526 -9.63 64.43 31.44
N ALA A 527 -9.28 64.70 30.18
CA ALA A 527 -9.07 66.06 29.69
C ALA A 527 -10.33 66.92 29.85
N ALA A 528 -11.52 66.37 29.54
CA ALA A 528 -12.79 67.03 29.75
C ALA A 528 -13.07 67.32 31.24
N LYS A 529 -12.69 66.40 32.14
CA LYS A 529 -12.80 66.57 33.59
C LYS A 529 -11.90 67.71 34.10
N VAL A 530 -10.65 67.78 33.64
CA VAL A 530 -9.73 68.89 33.97
C VAL A 530 -10.27 70.22 33.43
N ALA A 531 -10.71 70.26 32.17
CA ALA A 531 -11.29 71.44 31.56
C ALA A 531 -12.53 71.95 32.33
N ARG A 532 -13.40 71.05 32.81
CA ARG A 532 -14.53 71.42 33.70
C ARG A 532 -14.04 72.07 34.99
N LYS A 533 -13.02 71.51 35.65
CA LYS A 533 -12.44 72.08 36.88
C LYS A 533 -11.88 73.49 36.65
N TRP A 534 -11.16 73.69 35.54
CA TRP A 534 -10.59 75.00 35.18
C TRP A 534 -11.65 76.05 34.84
N ARG A 535 -12.75 75.66 34.19
CA ARG A 535 -13.89 76.56 33.95
C ARG A 535 -14.57 76.98 35.25
N MET A 536 -14.77 76.04 36.18
CA MET A 536 -15.34 76.33 37.50
C MET A 536 -14.45 77.28 38.33
N SER A 537 -13.12 77.18 38.18
CA SER A 537 -12.17 78.07 38.87
C SER A 537 -11.86 79.37 38.10
N GLY A 538 -12.58 79.68 37.02
CA GLY A 538 -12.37 80.90 36.21
C GLY A 538 -11.10 80.94 35.36
N LYS A 539 -10.29 79.86 35.32
CA LYS A 539 -9.07 79.77 34.51
C LYS A 539 -9.35 79.57 33.02
N LEU A 540 -10.56 79.15 32.67
CA LEU A 540 -10.99 78.93 31.29
C LEU A 540 -12.38 79.53 31.09
N LYS A 541 -12.62 80.16 29.94
CA LYS A 541 -13.92 80.76 29.60
C LYS A 541 -15.03 79.68 29.55
N PRO A 542 -16.28 80.02 29.90
CA PRO A 542 -17.43 79.11 29.76
C PRO A 542 -17.54 78.59 28.33
N ALA A 543 -17.84 77.31 28.15
CA ALA A 543 -18.13 76.82 26.82
C ALA A 543 -19.56 77.21 26.43
N VAL A 544 -19.71 77.67 25.19
CA VAL A 544 -20.95 78.24 24.69
C VAL A 544 -21.26 77.56 23.37
N VAL A 545 -22.49 77.05 23.22
CA VAL A 545 -22.95 76.48 21.95
C VAL A 545 -23.74 77.55 21.23
N TYR A 546 -23.44 77.70 19.95
CA TYR A 546 -24.16 78.56 19.04
C TYR A 546 -25.06 77.65 18.19
N GLU A 547 -26.35 77.62 18.52
CA GLU A 547 -27.37 77.09 17.61
C GLU A 547 -27.83 78.23 16.70
N SER A 548 -27.93 77.95 15.40
CA SER A 548 -28.24 78.97 14.39
C SER A 548 -29.57 79.66 14.71
N GLY A 549 -29.54 80.98 14.91
CA GLY A 549 -30.71 81.82 15.17
C GLY A 549 -31.03 82.12 16.65
N LEU A 550 -30.24 81.62 17.61
CA LEU A 550 -30.44 81.91 19.05
C LEU A 550 -29.19 82.49 19.73
N PHE A 551 -29.39 83.27 20.79
CA PHE A 551 -28.29 83.81 21.60
C PHE A 551 -27.43 82.69 22.20
N PRO A 552 -26.11 82.87 22.28
CA PRO A 552 -25.19 81.84 22.74
C PRO A 552 -25.56 81.32 24.13
N ARG A 553 -25.78 80.01 24.24
CA ARG A 553 -26.14 79.36 25.50
C ARG A 553 -24.92 78.71 26.12
N ALA A 554 -24.58 79.12 27.34
CA ALA A 554 -23.53 78.47 28.12
C ALA A 554 -23.96 77.04 28.48
N LEU A 555 -23.10 76.06 28.17
CA LEU A 555 -23.32 74.67 28.53
C LEU A 555 -23.21 74.52 30.05
N LYS A 556 -24.36 74.34 30.72
CA LYS A 556 -24.41 74.15 32.18
C LYS A 556 -23.85 72.79 32.64
N ARG A 557 -23.77 71.80 31.75
CA ARG A 557 -23.07 70.51 31.94
C ARG A 557 -22.52 70.02 30.61
N PHE A 558 -21.30 69.47 30.66
CA PHE A 558 -20.73 68.58 29.64
C PHE A 558 -20.76 67.16 30.15
#